data_AF-A0A7X9FDS6-F1
#
_entry.id   AF-A0A7X9FDS6-F1
#
_cell.length_a   1.000
_cell.length_b   1.000
_cell.length_c   1.000
_cell.angle_alpha   90.00
_cell.angle_beta   90.00
_cell.angle_gamma   90.00
#
_symmetry.space_group_name_H-M   'P 1'
#
loop_
_entity.id
_entity.type
_entity.pdbx_description
1 polymer ?
#
loop_
_entity_poly.entity_id
_entity_poly.type
_entity_poly.pdbx_seq_one_letter_code
_entity_poly.pdbx_strand_id
1 'polypeptide(L)'
;VSIYMPPLRERKEDIPILVDYFIRKYNQILNGNVRSVSKKARTLLEKYLWPGNVRELENNVHTAMVMSKTDTLQPEDFPIFNEDSAKIEIDLEGLQSNYTDMFSRIIEPAFPKMLANGEGRIYHLMQSAMEKALIAACLKHFNSNQVKASEMLGISRNTLRDRISKYNIY
;
A
#
# COMPACT_ATOMS: atom_id res chain seq x y z
N VAL A 1 10.69 31.78 -8.83
CA VAL A 1 9.80 32.01 -7.66
C VAL A 1 9.75 30.71 -6.88
N SER A 2 10.19 30.71 -5.62
CA SER A 2 10.09 29.53 -4.75
C SER A 2 8.76 29.61 -4.00
N ILE A 3 7.86 28.65 -4.22
CA ILE A 3 6.61 28.55 -3.48
C ILE A 3 6.91 27.72 -2.24
N TYR A 4 6.90 28.36 -1.07
CA TYR A 4 7.01 27.66 0.21
C TYR A 4 5.68 26.97 0.52
N MET A 5 5.70 25.64 0.64
CA MET A 5 4.54 24.88 1.07
C MET A 5 4.73 24.47 2.53
N PRO A 6 3.91 24.99 3.47
CA PRO A 6 4.05 24.63 4.87
C PRO A 6 3.73 23.13 5.11
N PRO A 7 4.42 22.50 6.07
CA PRO A 7 4.17 21.13 6.45
C PRO A 7 2.78 20.98 7.08
N LEU A 8 2.16 19.80 6.93
CA LEU A 8 0.80 19.54 7.40
C LEU A 8 0.58 19.85 8.90
N ARG A 9 1.62 19.70 9.74
CA ARG A 9 1.57 20.05 11.17
C ARG A 9 1.29 21.52 11.47
N GLU A 10 1.61 22.41 10.53
CA GLU A 10 1.39 23.86 10.62
C GLU A 10 0.03 24.29 10.03
N ARG A 11 -0.73 23.33 9.47
CA ARG A 11 -2.05 23.53 8.83
C ARG A 11 -2.99 22.37 9.15
N LYS A 12 -3.18 22.11 10.43
CA LYS A 12 -3.96 20.96 10.90
C LYS A 12 -5.43 21.03 10.49
N GLU A 13 -5.93 22.23 10.20
CA GLU A 13 -7.29 22.48 9.72
C GLU A 13 -7.55 21.84 8.33
N ASP A 14 -6.49 21.58 7.56
CA ASP A 14 -6.58 20.91 6.25
C ASP A 14 -6.82 19.40 6.39
N ILE A 15 -6.48 18.80 7.55
CA ILE A 15 -6.49 17.33 7.74
C ILE A 15 -7.88 16.75 7.45
N PRO A 16 -9.00 17.26 8.00
CA PRO A 16 -10.33 16.74 7.70
C PRO A 16 -10.67 16.81 6.21
N ILE A 17 -10.33 17.91 5.54
CA ILE A 17 -10.64 18.15 4.12
C ILE A 17 -9.84 17.17 3.25
N LEU A 18 -8.56 16.98 3.56
CA LEU A 18 -7.68 16.04 2.87
C LEU A 18 -8.15 14.59 3.07
N VAL A 19 -8.52 14.21 4.29
CA VAL A 19 -9.08 12.88 4.59
C VAL A 19 -10.34 12.62 3.77
N ASP A 20 -11.29 13.56 3.77
CA ASP A 20 -12.52 13.42 3.00
C ASP A 20 -12.24 13.34 1.47
N TYR A 21 -11.23 14.07 0.98
CA TYR A 21 -10.77 13.96 -0.40
C TYR A 21 -10.21 12.58 -0.72
N PHE A 22 -9.32 12.04 0.12
CA PHE A 22 -8.73 10.71 -0.09
C PHE A 22 -9.78 9.60 -0.02
N ILE A 23 -10.77 9.71 0.88
CA ILE A 23 -11.89 8.76 0.95
C ILE A 23 -12.66 8.75 -0.37
N ARG A 24 -13.03 9.92 -0.91
CA ARG A 24 -13.72 10.01 -2.21
C ARG A 24 -12.87 9.41 -3.34
N LYS A 25 -11.59 9.77 -3.40
CA LYS A 25 -10.64 9.27 -4.40
C LYS A 25 -10.54 7.74 -4.36
N TYR A 26 -10.37 7.14 -3.19
CA TYR A 26 -10.13 5.70 -3.08
C TYR A 26 -11.39 4.85 -3.10
N ASN A 27 -12.56 5.38 -2.75
CA ASN A 27 -13.83 4.67 -3.00
C ASN A 27 -14.04 4.41 -4.49
N GLN A 28 -13.67 5.36 -5.36
CA GLN A 28 -13.75 5.20 -6.82
C GLN A 28 -12.76 4.15 -7.33
N ILE A 29 -11.57 4.05 -6.73
CA ILE A 29 -10.50 3.16 -7.18
C ILE A 29 -10.70 1.72 -6.66
N LEU A 30 -11.14 1.59 -5.40
CA LEU A 30 -11.28 0.31 -4.70
C LEU A 30 -12.68 -0.28 -4.80
N ASN A 31 -13.62 0.40 -5.48
CA ASN A 31 -15.06 0.11 -5.41
C ASN A 31 -15.57 0.00 -3.96
N GLY A 32 -15.04 0.87 -3.08
CA GLY A 32 -15.37 0.90 -1.65
C GLY A 32 -16.63 1.71 -1.34
N ASN A 33 -17.14 1.56 -0.11
CA ASN A 33 -18.33 2.26 0.38
C ASN A 33 -18.08 3.03 1.69
N VAL A 34 -16.83 3.41 1.98
CA VAL A 34 -16.48 4.17 3.19
C VAL A 34 -17.07 5.56 3.10
N ARG A 35 -17.92 5.95 4.05
CA ARG A 35 -18.64 7.22 4.07
C ARG A 35 -18.05 8.23 5.05
N SER A 36 -17.43 7.75 6.12
CA SER A 36 -17.01 8.63 7.20
C SER A 36 -15.80 8.12 7.99
N VAL A 37 -15.29 8.98 8.85
CA VAL A 37 -14.28 8.66 9.86
C VAL A 37 -14.88 8.92 11.22
N SER A 38 -14.73 7.97 12.14
CA SER A 38 -15.23 8.13 13.50
C SER A 38 -14.66 9.39 14.17
N LYS A 39 -15.42 9.99 15.08
CA LYS A 39 -14.98 11.19 15.82
C LYS A 39 -13.66 10.95 16.55
N LYS A 40 -13.49 9.75 17.14
CA LYS A 40 -12.27 9.34 17.84
C LYS A 40 -11.07 9.31 16.88
N ALA A 41 -11.22 8.70 15.70
CA ALA A 41 -10.15 8.66 14.71
C ALA A 41 -9.80 10.07 14.18
N ARG A 42 -10.80 10.91 13.87
CA ARG A 42 -10.57 12.30 13.43
C ARG A 42 -9.72 13.09 14.44
N THR A 43 -10.09 13.03 15.72
CA THR A 43 -9.31 13.71 16.78
C THR A 43 -7.87 13.20 16.87
N LEU A 44 -7.64 11.90 16.67
CA LEU A 44 -6.29 11.34 16.68
C LEU A 44 -5.48 11.79 15.45
N LEU A 45 -6.10 11.82 14.26
CA LEU A 45 -5.46 12.29 13.02
C LEU A 45 -5.04 13.76 13.13
N GLU A 46 -5.85 14.62 13.75
CA GLU A 46 -5.54 16.04 13.97
C GLU A 46 -4.42 16.25 15.02
N LYS A 47 -4.32 15.35 16.01
CA LYS A 47 -3.27 15.42 17.04
C LYS A 47 -1.91 14.97 16.51
N TYR A 48 -1.88 14.05 15.56
CA TYR A 48 -0.63 13.51 15.01
C TYR A 48 0.19 14.58 14.26
N LEU A 49 1.52 14.45 14.29
CA LEU A 49 2.44 15.44 13.75
C LEU A 49 2.72 15.30 12.24
N TRP A 50 2.40 14.15 11.64
CA TRP A 50 2.60 13.86 10.22
C TRP A 50 4.01 14.23 9.72
N PRO A 51 5.09 13.62 10.24
CA PRO A 51 6.46 13.88 9.78
C PRO A 51 6.65 13.67 8.27
N GLY A 52 5.90 12.73 7.66
CA GLY A 52 5.85 12.52 6.21
C GLY A 52 4.80 13.36 5.47
N ASN A 53 4.23 14.37 6.13
CA ASN A 53 3.33 15.38 5.58
C ASN A 53 2.09 14.75 4.89
N VAL A 54 1.55 15.38 3.85
CA VAL A 54 0.36 14.90 3.11
C VAL A 54 0.53 13.48 2.57
N ARG A 55 1.75 13.07 2.19
CA ARG A 55 2.01 11.72 1.65
C ARG A 55 1.80 10.64 2.71
N GLU A 56 2.21 10.89 3.95
CA GLU A 56 1.99 9.97 5.06
C GLU A 56 0.50 9.89 5.44
N LEU A 57 -0.22 11.02 5.42
CA LEU A 57 -1.66 11.06 5.63
C LEU A 57 -2.39 10.23 4.56
N GLU A 58 -2.07 10.45 3.29
CA GLU A 58 -2.68 9.73 2.17
C GLU A 58 -2.49 8.21 2.30
N ASN A 59 -1.27 7.77 2.59
CA ASN A 59 -0.96 6.35 2.77
C ASN A 59 -1.73 5.72 3.93
N ASN A 60 -1.86 6.45 5.05
CA ASN A 60 -2.60 5.98 6.20
C ASN A 60 -4.09 5.85 5.91
N VAL A 61 -4.70 6.85 5.26
CA VAL A 61 -6.11 6.80 4.86
C VAL A 61 -6.35 5.68 3.84
N HIS A 62 -5.48 5.52 2.85
CA HIS A 62 -5.57 4.43 1.88
C HIS A 62 -5.56 3.06 2.57
N THR A 63 -4.60 2.85 3.48
CA THR A 63 -4.47 1.58 4.20
C THR A 63 -5.67 1.33 5.10
N ALA A 64 -6.15 2.36 5.81
CA ALA A 64 -7.35 2.27 6.63
C ALA A 64 -8.57 1.86 5.81
N MET A 65 -8.75 2.41 4.60
CA MET A 65 -9.85 2.00 3.72
C MET A 65 -9.74 0.55 3.26
N VAL A 66 -8.54 0.06 2.98
CA VAL A 66 -8.31 -1.35 2.63
C VAL A 66 -8.57 -2.29 3.81
N MET A 67 -8.26 -1.85 5.03
CA MET A 67 -8.43 -2.64 6.26
C MET A 67 -9.85 -2.59 6.83
N SER A 68 -10.59 -1.52 6.53
CA SER A 68 -11.91 -1.27 7.09
C SER A 68 -12.91 -2.36 6.74
N LYS A 69 -13.71 -2.76 7.73
CA LYS A 69 -14.79 -3.74 7.58
C LYS A 69 -16.18 -3.10 7.50
N THR A 70 -16.25 -1.78 7.64
CA THR A 70 -17.49 -1.01 7.74
C THR A 70 -17.40 0.27 6.91
N ASP A 71 -18.51 1.00 6.78
CA ASP A 71 -18.54 2.28 6.08
C ASP A 71 -17.92 3.45 6.89
N THR A 72 -17.38 3.19 8.08
CA THR A 72 -16.85 4.20 8.99
C THR A 72 -15.48 3.79 9.50
N LEU A 73 -14.45 4.58 9.18
CA LEU A 73 -13.07 4.31 9.62
C LEU A 73 -12.94 4.54 11.13
N GLN A 74 -12.49 3.50 11.83
CA GLN A 74 -12.19 3.51 13.25
C GLN A 74 -10.69 3.73 13.48
N PRO A 75 -10.26 4.16 14.68
CA PRO A 75 -8.84 4.35 14.97
C PRO A 75 -8.00 3.11 14.66
N GLU A 76 -8.55 1.93 14.92
CA GLU A 76 -7.88 0.64 14.76
C GLU A 76 -7.67 0.26 13.29
N ASP A 77 -8.33 0.96 12.36
CA ASP A 77 -8.10 0.81 10.92
C ASP A 77 -6.82 1.56 10.47
N PHE A 78 -6.38 2.58 11.22
CA PHE A 78 -5.22 3.40 10.85
C PHE A 78 -3.92 2.81 11.38
N PRO A 79 -2.93 2.53 10.50
CA PRO A 79 -1.66 1.95 10.92
C PRO A 79 -0.90 2.78 11.96
N ILE A 80 -0.98 4.12 11.91
CA ILE A 80 -0.31 4.98 12.89
C ILE A 80 -0.83 4.86 14.33
N PHE A 81 -2.02 4.28 14.55
CA PHE A 81 -2.61 4.13 15.88
C PHE A 81 -2.53 2.70 16.43
N ASN A 82 -2.08 1.75 15.60
CA ASN A 82 -1.82 0.40 16.05
C ASN A 82 -0.32 0.28 16.36
N GLU A 83 0.02 0.10 17.64
CA GLU A 83 1.40 -0.18 18.08
C GLU A 83 1.97 -1.45 17.42
N ASP A 84 1.10 -2.33 16.90
CA ASP A 84 1.46 -3.59 16.24
C ASP A 84 1.48 -3.54 14.70
N SER A 85 0.98 -2.48 14.05
CA SER A 85 1.29 -2.30 12.63
C SER A 85 2.61 -1.56 12.55
N ALA A 86 3.67 -2.31 12.86
CA ALA A 86 5.01 -1.98 12.44
C ALA A 86 4.90 -1.39 11.04
N LYS A 87 5.29 -0.12 10.90
CA LYS A 87 5.83 0.34 9.63
C LYS A 87 6.72 -0.80 9.19
N ILE A 88 6.42 -1.43 8.05
CA ILE A 88 7.39 -2.31 7.44
C ILE A 88 8.48 -1.35 6.93
N GLU A 89 9.30 -0.86 7.86
CA GLU A 89 10.63 -0.36 7.57
C GLU A 89 11.36 -1.59 7.07
N ILE A 90 11.30 -1.78 5.75
CA ILE A 90 12.21 -2.67 5.07
C ILE A 90 13.56 -1.97 5.21
N ASP A 91 14.34 -2.39 6.20
CA ASP A 91 15.74 -2.06 6.28
C ASP A 91 16.42 -2.61 5.02
N LEU A 92 16.58 -1.73 4.02
CA LEU A 92 17.21 -2.05 2.75
C LEU A 92 18.73 -2.20 2.90
N GLU A 93 19.32 -1.69 3.98
CA GLU A 93 20.77 -1.81 4.25
C GLU A 93 21.13 -3.20 4.79
N GLY A 94 20.23 -3.83 5.57
CA GLY A 94 20.33 -5.24 6.00
C GLY A 94 19.87 -6.27 4.95
N LEU A 95 19.38 -5.84 3.79
CA LEU A 95 18.72 -6.70 2.78
C LEU A 95 19.67 -7.59 1.96
N GLN A 96 20.94 -7.72 2.36
CA GLN A 96 21.91 -8.50 1.61
C GLN A 96 21.65 -10.02 1.66
N SER A 97 20.68 -10.53 2.44
CA SER A 97 20.63 -12.00 2.62
C SER A 97 19.28 -12.70 2.82
N ASN A 98 18.15 -12.04 3.04
CA ASN A 98 16.93 -12.84 3.26
C ASN A 98 15.60 -12.18 2.88
N TYR A 99 15.25 -12.26 1.59
CA TYR A 99 13.89 -11.98 1.12
C TYR A 99 12.84 -12.81 1.88
N THR A 100 13.19 -14.01 2.36
CA THR A 100 12.28 -14.86 3.16
C THR A 100 11.85 -14.16 4.44
N ASP A 101 12.76 -13.56 5.20
CA ASP A 101 12.41 -12.89 6.46
C ASP A 101 11.52 -11.65 6.21
N MET A 102 11.80 -10.93 5.13
CA MET A 102 10.94 -9.82 4.69
C MET A 102 9.53 -10.33 4.35
N PHE A 103 9.43 -11.41 3.57
CA PHE A 103 8.15 -12.02 3.24
C PHE A 103 7.43 -12.57 4.48
N SER A 104 8.11 -13.24 5.40
CA SER A 104 7.52 -13.78 6.63
C SER A 104 6.87 -12.69 7.48
N ARG A 105 7.56 -11.55 7.68
CA ARG A 105 7.00 -10.39 8.41
C ARG A 105 5.74 -9.82 7.78
N ILE A 106 5.59 -9.95 6.46
CA ILE A 106 4.40 -9.48 5.72
C ILE A 106 3.29 -10.52 5.77
N ILE A 107 3.64 -11.79 5.55
CA ILE A 107 2.69 -12.87 5.37
C ILE A 107 2.13 -13.35 6.71
N GLU A 108 2.96 -13.58 7.72
CA GLU A 108 2.53 -14.17 9.00
C GLU A 108 1.38 -13.40 9.67
N PRO A 109 1.39 -12.06 9.77
CA PRO A 109 0.27 -11.32 10.36
C PRO A 109 -1.02 -11.40 9.53
N ALA A 110 -0.89 -11.52 8.20
CA ALA A 110 -2.02 -11.58 7.28
C ALA A 110 -2.54 -13.01 7.05
N PHE A 111 -1.73 -14.03 7.36
CA PHE A 111 -1.97 -15.42 6.96
C PHE A 111 -3.28 -16.00 7.51
N PRO A 112 -3.68 -15.78 8.78
CA PRO A 112 -4.96 -16.28 9.28
C PRO A 112 -6.16 -15.78 8.48
N LYS A 113 -6.14 -14.50 8.04
CA LYS A 113 -7.20 -13.92 7.20
C LYS A 113 -7.16 -14.47 5.78
N MET A 114 -5.97 -14.74 5.26
CA MET A 114 -5.81 -15.37 3.93
C MET A 114 -6.34 -16.80 3.92
N LEU A 115 -6.12 -17.57 4.99
CA LEU A 115 -6.66 -18.93 5.14
C LEU A 115 -8.19 -18.96 5.15
N ALA A 116 -8.83 -18.03 5.87
CA ALA A 116 -10.29 -17.94 5.93
C ALA A 116 -10.94 -17.67 4.56
N ASN A 117 -10.24 -16.98 3.66
CA ASN A 117 -10.77 -16.56 2.35
C ASN A 117 -10.18 -17.36 1.18
N GLY A 118 -9.26 -18.28 1.45
CA GLY A 118 -8.30 -18.76 0.45
C GLY A 118 -8.74 -19.96 -0.39
N GLU A 119 -9.87 -20.60 -0.09
CA GLU A 119 -10.42 -21.79 -0.78
C GLU A 119 -9.35 -22.83 -1.21
N GLY A 120 -8.29 -23.02 -0.41
CA GLY A 120 -7.19 -23.94 -0.74
C GLY A 120 -6.29 -23.54 -1.93
N ARG A 121 -6.41 -22.32 -2.49
CA ARG A 121 -5.65 -21.85 -3.67
C ARG A 121 -4.66 -20.72 -3.38
N ILE A 122 -4.40 -20.46 -2.10
CA ILE A 122 -3.58 -19.32 -1.62
C ILE A 122 -2.20 -19.31 -2.27
N TYR A 123 -1.56 -20.47 -2.44
CA TYR A 123 -0.25 -20.56 -3.09
C TYR A 123 -0.28 -19.96 -4.50
N HIS A 124 -1.20 -20.41 -5.36
CA HIS A 124 -1.30 -19.95 -6.75
C HIS A 124 -1.74 -18.48 -6.84
N LEU A 125 -2.62 -18.04 -5.94
CA LEU A 125 -3.06 -16.64 -5.86
C LEU A 125 -1.89 -15.73 -5.48
N MET A 126 -1.11 -16.09 -4.47
CA MET A 126 0.05 -15.32 -4.03
C MET A 126 1.17 -15.33 -5.06
N GLN A 127 1.46 -16.49 -5.66
CA GLN A 127 2.42 -16.61 -6.74
C GLN A 127 2.07 -15.68 -7.92
N SER A 128 0.81 -15.71 -8.38
CA SER A 128 0.36 -14.89 -9.50
C SER A 128 0.34 -13.40 -9.15
N ALA A 129 -0.13 -13.04 -7.94
CA ALA A 129 -0.19 -11.66 -7.49
C ALA A 129 1.21 -11.05 -7.35
N MET A 130 2.15 -11.76 -6.74
CA MET A 130 3.54 -11.33 -6.58
C MET A 130 4.23 -11.19 -7.94
N GLU A 131 4.09 -12.17 -8.82
CA GLU A 131 4.68 -12.12 -10.17
C GLU A 131 4.14 -10.93 -10.97
N LYS A 132 2.83 -10.70 -10.93
CA LYS A 132 2.19 -9.53 -11.57
C LYS A 132 2.70 -8.21 -10.98
N ALA A 133 2.83 -8.12 -9.65
CA ALA A 133 3.29 -6.93 -8.97
C ALA A 133 4.75 -6.58 -9.32
N LEU A 134 5.66 -7.55 -9.29
CA LEU A 134 7.08 -7.37 -9.63
C LEU A 134 7.26 -6.93 -11.09
N ILE A 135 6.60 -7.61 -12.02
CA ILE A 135 6.67 -7.27 -13.45
C ILE A 135 6.15 -5.86 -13.70
N ALA A 136 4.98 -5.52 -13.15
CA ALA A 136 4.38 -4.20 -13.31
C ALA A 136 5.27 -3.09 -12.71
N ALA A 137 5.86 -3.32 -11.54
CA ALA A 137 6.77 -2.37 -10.91
C ALA A 137 8.05 -2.14 -11.73
N CYS A 138 8.68 -3.20 -12.22
CA CYS A 138 9.87 -3.09 -13.08
C CYS A 138 9.55 -2.40 -14.40
N LEU A 139 8.46 -2.76 -15.08
CA LEU A 139 8.05 -2.08 -16.32
C LEU A 139 7.78 -0.59 -16.08
N LYS A 140 7.06 -0.25 -15.00
CA LYS A 140 6.82 1.15 -14.63
C LYS A 140 8.12 1.91 -14.37
N HIS A 141 9.07 1.30 -13.66
CA HIS A 141 10.35 1.92 -13.35
C HIS A 141 11.21 2.16 -14.60
N PHE A 142 11.21 1.21 -15.54
CA PHE A 142 11.97 1.30 -16.79
C PHE A 142 11.17 1.86 -17.98
N ASN A 143 10.05 2.57 -17.74
CA ASN A 143 9.19 3.16 -18.78
C ASN A 143 8.83 2.15 -19.89
N SER A 144 8.38 0.96 -19.50
CA SER A 144 8.00 -0.15 -20.37
C SER A 144 9.14 -0.75 -21.21
N ASN A 145 10.40 -0.44 -20.90
CA ASN A 145 11.54 -1.07 -21.55
C ASN A 145 11.71 -2.53 -21.09
N GLN A 146 11.16 -3.45 -21.89
CA GLN A 146 11.16 -4.89 -21.59
C GLN A 146 12.57 -5.50 -21.53
N VAL A 147 13.57 -4.94 -22.22
CA VAL A 147 14.94 -5.47 -22.17
C VAL A 147 15.53 -5.23 -20.79
N LYS A 148 15.55 -3.97 -20.34
CA LYS A 148 16.04 -3.59 -19.01
C LYS A 148 15.24 -4.23 -17.88
N ALA A 149 13.91 -4.31 -18.05
CA ALA A 149 13.05 -4.97 -17.08
C ALA A 149 13.35 -6.47 -16.96
N SER A 150 13.58 -7.17 -18.09
CA SER A 150 13.92 -8.60 -18.07
C SER A 150 15.29 -8.86 -17.42
N GLU A 151 16.28 -8.02 -17.72
CA GLU A 151 17.61 -8.09 -17.10
C GLU A 151 17.53 -7.88 -15.59
N MET A 152 16.81 -6.85 -15.14
CA MET A 152 16.65 -6.55 -13.71
C MET A 152 15.86 -7.63 -12.96
N LEU A 153 14.85 -8.21 -13.60
CA LEU A 153 14.07 -9.32 -13.02
C LEU A 153 14.83 -10.65 -13.05
N GLY A 154 15.97 -10.73 -13.74
CA GLY A 154 16.75 -11.97 -13.88
C GLY A 154 16.05 -13.05 -14.71
N ILE A 155 15.12 -12.67 -15.60
CA ILE A 155 14.38 -13.61 -16.47
C ILE A 155 14.63 -13.30 -17.94
N SER A 156 14.40 -14.29 -18.81
CA SER A 156 14.52 -14.05 -20.25
C SER A 156 13.44 -13.06 -20.75
N ARG A 157 13.76 -12.29 -21.79
CA ARG A 157 12.79 -11.40 -22.45
C ARG A 157 11.54 -12.14 -22.95
N ASN A 158 11.71 -13.38 -23.43
CA ASN A 158 10.60 -14.20 -23.90
C ASN A 158 9.68 -14.57 -22.73
N THR A 159 10.25 -15.01 -21.61
CA THR A 159 9.50 -15.29 -20.37
C THR A 159 8.76 -14.05 -19.90
N LEU A 160 9.41 -12.88 -19.86
CA LEU A 160 8.76 -11.63 -19.48
C LEU A 160 7.57 -11.32 -20.42
N ARG A 161 7.74 -11.48 -21.73
CA ARG A 161 6.68 -11.23 -22.72
C ARG A 161 5.49 -12.17 -22.55
N ASP A 162 5.75 -13.46 -22.33
CA ASP A 162 4.71 -14.45 -22.08
C ASP A 162 3.94 -14.14 -20.79
N ARG A 163 4.64 -13.69 -19.73
CA ARG A 163 3.99 -13.28 -18.48
C ARG A 163 3.18 -12.00 -18.63
N ILE A 164 3.68 -11.01 -19.37
CA ILE A 164 2.93 -9.79 -19.70
C ILE A 164 1.60 -10.14 -20.37
N SER A 165 1.65 -11.03 -21.38
CA SER A 165 0.45 -11.49 -22.09
C SER A 165 -0.49 -12.30 -21.18
N LYS A 166 0.05 -13.25 -20.41
CA LYS A 166 -0.72 -14.10 -19.49
C LYS A 166 -1.50 -13.29 -18.44
N TYR A 167 -0.90 -12.22 -17.92
CA TYR A 167 -1.48 -11.42 -16.84
C TYR A 167 -2.16 -10.13 -17.30
N ASN A 168 -2.22 -9.91 -18.62
CA ASN A 168 -2.76 -8.72 -19.28
C ASN A 168 -2.19 -7.42 -18.66
N ILE A 169 -0.86 -7.35 -18.57
CA ILE A 169 -0.13 -6.22 -17.99
C ILE A 169 0.22 -5.24 -19.12
N TYR A 170 -0.67 -4.27 -19.34
CA TYR A 170 -0.67 -3.29 -20.44
C TYR A 170 -1.00 -3.85 -21.82
#